data_AF-A0A966CI33-F1
#
_entry.id   AF-A0A966CI33-F1
#
_cell.length_a   1.000
_cell.length_b   1.000
_cell.length_c   1.000
_cell.angle_alpha   90.00
_cell.angle_beta   90.00
_cell.angle_gamma   90.00
#
_symmetry.space_group_name_H-M   'P 1'
#
loop_
_entity.id
_entity.type
_entity.pdbx_description
1 polymer ?
#
loop_
_entity_poly.entity_id
_entity_poly.type
_entity_poly.pdbx_seq_one_letter_code
_entity_poly.pdbx_strand_id
1 'polypeptide(L)'
;MNPILALIIANFIWGAASPVFKFALENIPPFTLAFIRFFGASLLFIPFIKWRELTKITQGDWVRIIIGSAFLGVFVNIFFFFLGLQRTVSINAPVIASSSPILLFILSIIFLK
;
A
#
# COMPACT_ATOMS: atom_id res chain seq x y z
N MET A 1 0.48 23.38 -1.78
CA MET A 1 1.15 22.73 -0.63
C MET A 1 2.58 22.41 -1.04
N ASN A 2 3.58 22.76 -0.22
CA ASN A 2 4.98 22.45 -0.53
C ASN A 2 5.17 20.91 -0.58
N PRO A 3 5.71 20.33 -1.66
CA PRO A 3 5.91 18.88 -1.77
C PRO A 3 6.68 18.27 -0.60
N ILE A 4 7.64 19.02 -0.03
CA ILE A 4 8.44 18.58 1.12
C ILE A 4 7.55 18.37 2.35
N LEU A 5 6.62 19.29 2.60
CA LEU A 5 5.70 19.18 3.73
C LEU A 5 4.78 17.97 3.59
N ALA A 6 4.30 17.69 2.38
CA ALA A 6 3.49 16.50 2.10
C ALA A 6 4.27 15.21 2.36
N LEU A 7 5.55 15.15 1.98
CA LEU A 7 6.42 14.00 2.24
C LEU A 7 6.70 13.80 3.73
N ILE A 8 6.91 14.88 4.49
CA ILE A 8 7.13 14.79 5.94
C ILE A 8 5.89 14.21 6.62
N ILE A 9 4.69 14.71 6.28
CA ILE A 9 3.42 14.20 6.83
C ILE A 9 3.23 12.72 6.46
N ALA A 10 3.50 12.35 5.21
CA ALA A 10 3.38 10.97 4.76
C ALA A 10 4.32 10.02 5.52
N ASN A 11 5.58 10.42 5.74
CA ASN A 11 6.54 9.64 6.51
C ASN A 11 6.12 9.50 7.97
N PHE A 12 5.55 10.54 8.58
CA PHE A 12 5.03 10.47 9.94
C PHE A 12 3.87 9.46 10.06
N ILE A 13 2.91 9.52 9.12
CA ILE A 13 1.78 8.59 9.06
C ILE A 13 2.26 7.15 8.88
N TRP A 14 3.17 6.91 7.93
CA TRP A 14 3.68 5.56 7.66
C TRP A 14 4.60 5.03 8.76
N GLY A 15 5.36 5.90 9.44
CA GLY A 15 6.19 5.52 10.58
C GLY A 15 5.36 5.01 11.76
N ALA A 16 4.21 5.64 12.02
CA ALA A 16 3.28 5.19 13.05
C ALA A 16 2.44 3.96 12.64
N ALA A 17 2.39 3.63 11.34
CA ALA A 17 1.47 2.62 10.82
C ALA A 17 1.79 1.19 11.32
N SER A 18 3.06 0.78 11.35
CA SER A 18 3.44 -0.59 11.73
C SER A 18 3.04 -0.94 13.18
N PRO A 19 3.29 -0.10 14.20
CA PRO A 19 2.76 -0.31 15.55
C PRO A 19 1.23 -0.35 15.61
N VAL A 20 0.54 0.58 14.93
CA VAL A 20 -0.92 0.65 14.93
C VAL A 20 -1.54 -0.60 14.29
N PHE A 21 -0.98 -1.08 13.18
CA PHE A 21 -1.44 -2.31 12.55
C PHE A 21 -1.18 -3.54 13.42
N LYS A 22 -0.03 -3.61 14.09
CA LYS A 22 0.26 -4.71 15.02
C LYS A 22 -0.77 -4.77 16.15
N PHE A 23 -1.08 -3.62 16.75
CA PHE A 23 -2.11 -3.50 17.78
C PHE A 23 -3.51 -3.87 17.26
N ALA A 24 -3.90 -3.38 16.07
CA ALA A 24 -5.18 -3.71 15.46
C ALA A 24 -5.31 -5.22 15.17
N LEU A 25 -4.22 -5.87 14.77
CA LEU A 25 -4.17 -7.31 14.49
C LEU A 25 -4.35 -8.20 15.73
N GLU A 26 -4.30 -7.66 16.95
CA GLU A 26 -4.61 -8.41 18.17
C GLU A 26 -6.10 -8.76 18.26
N ASN A 27 -6.97 -7.88 17.75
CA ASN A 27 -8.43 -8.02 17.86
C ASN A 27 -9.13 -8.18 16.50
N ILE A 28 -8.47 -7.79 15.41
CA ILE A 28 -9.06 -7.77 14.07
C ILE A 28 -8.26 -8.69 13.13
N PRO A 29 -8.91 -9.65 12.45
CA PRO A 29 -8.24 -10.48 11.46
C PRO A 29 -7.60 -9.65 10.32
N PRO A 30 -6.47 -10.09 9.75
CA PRO A 30 -5.75 -9.38 8.68
C PRO A 30 -6.61 -8.94 7.49
N PHE A 31 -7.46 -9.84 6.99
CA PHE A 31 -8.29 -9.57 5.82
C PHE A 31 -9.40 -8.57 6.14
N THR A 32 -9.96 -8.61 7.34
CA THR A 32 -10.95 -7.63 7.81
C THR A 32 -10.31 -6.25 7.96
N LEU A 33 -9.10 -6.18 8.52
CA LEU A 33 -8.34 -4.93 8.64
C LEU A 33 -7.99 -4.36 7.26
N ALA A 34 -7.56 -5.20 6.31
CA ALA A 34 -7.32 -4.80 4.93
C ALA A 34 -8.60 -4.26 4.28
N PHE A 35 -9.72 -4.97 4.43
CA PHE A 35 -11.01 -4.58 3.87
C PHE A 35 -11.44 -3.21 4.40
N ILE A 36 -11.46 -3.01 5.72
CA ILE A 36 -11.82 -1.74 6.35
C ILE A 36 -10.93 -0.60 5.81
N ARG A 37 -9.62 -0.83 5.69
CA ARG A 37 -8.66 0.17 5.19
C ARG A 37 -8.95 0.58 3.75
N PHE A 38 -9.07 -0.38 2.83
CA PHE A 38 -9.25 -0.08 1.41
C PHE A 38 -10.67 0.35 1.05
N PHE A 39 -11.67 -0.19 1.73
CA PHE A 39 -13.07 0.22 1.57
C PHE A 39 -13.30 1.63 2.15
N GLY A 40 -12.73 1.93 3.32
CA GLY A 40 -12.77 3.27 3.88
C GLY A 40 -12.05 4.28 2.98
N ALA A 41 -10.88 3.94 2.46
CA ALA A 41 -10.16 4.77 1.50
C ALA A 41 -10.99 5.01 0.23
N SER A 42 -11.59 3.97 -0.36
CA SER A 42 -12.39 4.13 -1.58
C SER A 42 -13.57 5.07 -1.36
N LEU A 43 -14.30 4.93 -0.25
CA LEU A 43 -15.39 5.84 0.15
C LEU A 43 -14.92 7.29 0.29
N LEU A 44 -13.76 7.52 0.92
CA LEU A 44 -13.17 8.86 1.06
C LEU A 44 -12.78 9.46 -0.29
N PHE A 45 -12.38 8.65 -1.26
CA PHE A 45 -11.99 9.12 -2.59
C PHE A 45 -13.18 9.42 -3.51
N ILE A 46 -14.36 8.84 -3.30
CA ILE A 46 -15.58 9.07 -4.12
C ILE A 46 -15.89 10.57 -4.36
N PRO A 47 -15.95 11.45 -3.34
CA PRO A 47 -16.28 12.86 -3.57
C PRO A 47 -15.24 13.59 -4.44
N PHE A 48 -13.97 13.17 -4.42
CA PHE A 48 -12.92 13.77 -5.23
C PHE A 48 -12.98 13.37 -6.71
N ILE A 49 -13.68 12.27 -7.04
CA ILE A 49 -13.88 11.82 -8.43
C ILE A 49 -14.69 12.87 -9.22
N LYS A 50 -15.66 13.53 -8.58
CA LYS A 50 -16.51 14.53 -9.24
C LYS A 50 -15.76 15.81 -9.62
N TRP A 51 -14.58 16.04 -9.05
CA TRP A 51 -13.81 17.28 -9.18
C TRP A 51 -12.65 17.13 -10.17
N ARG A 52 -12.50 15.95 -10.80
CA ARG A 52 -11.43 15.66 -11.74
C ARG A 52 -12.01 15.15 -13.05
N GLU A 53 -11.45 15.64 -14.15
CA GLU A 53 -11.64 15.00 -15.44
C GLU A 53 -10.97 13.63 -15.41
N LEU A 54 -11.78 12.57 -15.39
CA LEU A 54 -11.29 11.21 -15.47
C LEU A 54 -10.90 10.90 -16.91
N THR A 55 -9.66 10.51 -17.12
CA THR A 55 -9.20 9.97 -18.40
C THR A 55 -10.02 8.72 -18.72
N LYS A 56 -10.52 8.58 -19.96
CA LYS A 56 -11.20 7.36 -20.39
C LYS A 56 -10.23 6.19 -20.32
N ILE A 57 -10.57 5.17 -19.52
CA ILE A 57 -9.79 3.95 -19.34
C ILE A 57 -10.20 2.95 -20.44
N THR A 58 -9.24 2.49 -21.23
CA THR A 58 -9.48 1.48 -22.27
C THR A 58 -9.62 0.09 -21.64
N GLN A 59 -10.29 -0.86 -22.29
CA GLN A 59 -10.40 -2.23 -21.78
C GLN A 59 -9.03 -2.91 -21.52
N GLY A 60 -8.00 -2.58 -22.31
CA GLY A 60 -6.63 -3.04 -22.07
C GLY A 60 -5.96 -2.44 -20.83
N ASP A 61 -6.33 -1.21 -20.46
CA ASP A 61 -5.82 -0.53 -19.27
C ASP A 61 -6.44 -1.11 -18.00
N TRP A 62 -7.71 -1.53 -18.08
CA TRP A 62 -8.38 -2.23 -16.98
C TRP A 62 -7.65 -3.51 -16.56
N VAL A 63 -7.16 -4.30 -17.52
CA VAL A 63 -6.38 -5.52 -17.21
C VAL A 63 -5.09 -5.15 -16.46
N ARG A 64 -4.39 -4.11 -16.90
CA ARG A 64 -3.16 -3.64 -16.23
C ARG A 64 -3.43 -3.10 -14.82
N ILE A 65 -4.51 -2.35 -14.65
CA ILE A 65 -4.91 -1.80 -13.34
C ILE A 65 -5.32 -2.92 -12.38
N ILE A 66 -6.14 -3.86 -12.83
CA ILE A 66 -6.65 -4.95 -11.98
C ILE A 66 -5.52 -5.93 -11.63
N ILE A 67 -4.80 -6.45 -12.62
CA ILE A 67 -3.80 -7.49 -12.39
C ILE A 67 -2.50 -6.89 -11.84
N GLY A 68 -2.00 -5.83 -12.47
CA GLY A 68 -0.72 -5.22 -12.11
C GLY A 68 -0.79 -4.42 -10.81
N SER A 69 -1.76 -3.51 -10.70
CA SER A 69 -1.82 -2.60 -9.54
C SER A 69 -2.63 -3.18 -8.39
N ALA A 70 -3.87 -3.63 -8.62
CA ALA A 70 -4.74 -4.07 -7.53
C ALA A 70 -4.33 -5.43 -6.97
N PHE A 71 -4.06 -6.42 -7.81
CA PHE A 71 -3.68 -7.76 -7.36
C PHE A 71 -2.21 -7.83 -6.93
N LEU A 72 -1.27 -7.63 -7.85
CA LEU A 72 0.17 -7.72 -7.54
C LEU A 72 0.65 -6.59 -6.63
N GLY A 73 0.26 -5.35 -6.93
CA GLY A 73 0.73 -4.18 -6.19
C GLY A 73 0.14 -4.07 -4.78
N VAL A 74 -1.16 -4.30 -4.62
CA VAL A 74 -1.85 -4.06 -3.35
C VAL A 74 -2.17 -5.34 -2.60
N PHE A 75 -2.90 -6.28 -3.21
CA PHE A 75 -3.36 -7.48 -2.51
C PHE A 75 -2.20 -8.38 -2.06
N VAL A 76 -1.28 -8.72 -2.97
CA VAL A 76 -0.13 -9.56 -2.64
C VAL A 76 0.76 -8.86 -1.60
N ASN A 77 1.01 -7.56 -1.77
CA ASN A 77 1.81 -6.78 -0.82
C ASN A 77 1.20 -6.78 0.59
N ILE A 78 -0.09 -6.43 0.72
CA ILE A 78 -0.72 -6.33 2.03
C ILE A 78 -0.89 -7.71 2.70
N PHE A 79 -1.12 -8.75 1.90
CA PHE A 79 -1.23 -10.13 2.39
C PHE A 79 0.07 -10.58 3.05
N PHE A 80 1.21 -10.46 2.34
CA PHE A 80 2.51 -10.82 2.90
C PHE A 80 2.93 -9.89 4.04
N PHE A 81 2.60 -8.59 3.96
CA PHE A 81 2.89 -7.64 5.02
C PHE A 81 2.19 -8.03 6.33
N PHE A 82 0.88 -8.30 6.31
CA PHE A 82 0.18 -8.69 7.54
C PHE A 82 0.58 -10.06 8.05
N LEU A 83 0.84 -11.03 7.16
CA LEU A 83 1.36 -12.33 7.56
C LEU A 83 2.72 -12.21 8.27
N GLY A 84 3.62 -11.39 7.73
CA GLY A 84 4.91 -11.09 8.34
C GLY A 84 4.76 -10.33 9.66
N LEU A 85 3.89 -9.32 9.69
CA LEU A 85 3.65 -8.49 10.87
C LEU A 85 3.07 -9.29 12.04
N GLN A 86 2.24 -10.29 11.79
CA GLN A 86 1.77 -11.20 12.85
C GLN A 86 2.92 -11.99 13.47
N ARG A 87 3.92 -12.41 12.68
CA ARG A 87 5.04 -13.26 13.10
C ARG A 87 6.25 -12.50 13.65
N THR A 88 6.25 -11.17 13.60
CA THR A 88 7.38 -10.34 14.03
C THR A 88 6.95 -9.21 14.95
N VAL A 89 7.92 -8.51 15.54
CA VAL A 89 7.68 -7.26 16.28
C VAL A 89 7.55 -6.09 15.31
N SER A 90 6.71 -5.11 15.65
CA SER A 90 6.37 -3.98 14.76
C SER A 90 7.59 -3.18 14.27
N ILE A 91 8.67 -3.13 15.06
CA ILE A 91 9.92 -2.45 14.71
C ILE A 91 10.71 -3.12 13.58
N ASN A 92 10.56 -4.45 13.40
CA ASN A 92 11.28 -5.17 12.35
C ASN A 92 10.70 -4.91 10.96
N ALA A 93 9.39 -4.61 10.87
CA ALA A 93 8.72 -4.37 9.60
C ALA A 93 9.32 -3.21 8.78
N PRO A 94 9.51 -1.99 9.33
CA PRO A 94 10.14 -0.90 8.57
C PRO A 94 11.62 -1.15 8.28
N VAL A 95 12.35 -1.84 9.17
CA VAL A 95 13.75 -2.23 8.94
C VAL A 95 13.86 -3.16 7.74
N ILE A 96 13.02 -4.20 7.66
CA ILE A 96 12.98 -5.08 6.50
C ILE A 96 12.54 -4.30 5.25
N ALA A 97 11.51 -3.45 5.36
CA ALA A 97 11.04 -2.64 4.25
C ALA A 97 12.12 -1.71 3.67
N SER A 98 13.08 -1.26 4.47
CA SER A 98 14.22 -0.44 4.01
C SER A 98 15.14 -1.16 3.02
N SER A 99 15.08 -2.50 2.95
CA SER A 99 15.81 -3.31 1.96
C SER A 99 15.09 -3.41 0.61
N SER A 100 13.83 -2.96 0.52
CA SER A 100 13.02 -3.01 -0.70
C SER A 100 13.68 -2.37 -1.94
N PRO A 101 14.45 -1.25 -1.83
CA PRO A 101 15.15 -0.68 -2.96
C PRO A 101 16.15 -1.64 -3.62
N ILE A 102 16.77 -2.54 -2.85
CA ILE A 102 17.72 -3.53 -3.38
C ILE A 102 16.99 -4.53 -4.27
N LEU A 103 15.85 -5.06 -3.81
CA LEU A 103 15.01 -5.95 -4.61
C LEU A 103 14.47 -5.24 -5.86
N LEU A 104 14.03 -4.00 -5.71
CA LEU A 104 13.56 -3.19 -6.84
C LEU A 104 14.65 -2.97 -7.88
N PHE A 105 15.89 -2.70 -7.45
CA PHE A 105 17.04 -2.57 -8.34
C PHE A 105 17.30 -3.87 -9.12
N ILE A 106 17.35 -5.02 -8.43
CA ILE A 106 17.55 -6.33 -9.08
C ILE A 106 16.44 -6.62 -10.09
N LEU A 107 15.18 -6.38 -9.72
CA LEU A 107 14.04 -6.57 -10.61
C LEU A 107 14.09 -5.62 -11.82
N SER A 108 14.57 -4.39 -11.64
CA SER A 108 14.70 -3.43 -12.74
C SER A 108 15.67 -3.93 -13.82
N ILE A 109 16.79 -4.54 -13.44
CA ILE A 109 17.75 -5.12 -14.40
C ILE A 109 17.11 -6.27 -15.19
N ILE A 110 16.23 -7.04 -14.55
CA ILE A 110 15.61 -8.22 -15.15
C ILE A 110 14.46 -7.83 -16.10
N PHE A 111 13.59 -6.91 -15.68
CA PHE A 111 12.33 -6.61 -16.36
C PHE A 111 12.35 -5.34 -17.21
N LEU A 112 13.18 -4.35 -16.86
CA LEU A 112 13.22 -3.01 -17.45
C LEU A 112 14.50 -2.76 -18.26
N LYS A 113 15.18 -3.84 -18.65
CA LYS A 113 16.44 -3.81 -19.42
C LYS A 113 16.40 -2.82 -20.58
#